data_AF-A0A8X6XYG5-F1
#
_entry.id   AF-A0A8X6XYG5-F1
#
_cell.length_a   1.000
_cell.length_b   1.000
_cell.length_c   1.000
_cell.angle_alpha   90.00
_cell.angle_beta   90.00
_cell.angle_gamma   90.00
#
_symmetry.space_group_name_H-M   'P 1'
#
loop_
_entity.id
_entity.type
_entity.pdbx_description
1 polymer ?
#
loop_
_entity_poly.entity_id
_entity_poly.type
_entity_poly.pdbx_seq_one_letter_code
_entity_poly.pdbx_strand_id
1 'polypeptide(L)'
;MCVNMGLSNLCDDQHLQYWLKELFQDEDIPPFDETPAVMELLKQIMSANKAAEKDANVIVKAEKNMKNCYDKKTKDLQLLTDFIQLSAETNDRVEKLASLAEKMKLKEPSLTNFLLGMVEAENREMLKKEKDLVSNHHTLVLGKKIGEVMKINEKLKRDLKRLEGTVKIQENLHSEKVDQIAHCAKKTEEFKAKIIAREKILHGVNYADSFRHSTLVEKAEAIKKKEEEVKERKSKVEAYEGISSSYTSALQDINLKQKELLELEEEIQKLLEN
;
A
#
# COMPACT_ATOMS: atom_id res chain seq x y z
N MET A 1 -61.29 46.27 -24.24
CA MET A 1 -60.11 45.81 -24.98
C MET A 1 -58.90 46.61 -24.49
N CYS A 2 -58.01 45.88 -23.84
CA CYS A 2 -56.62 46.17 -23.46
C CYS A 2 -56.22 47.63 -23.16
N VAL A 3 -56.46 47.98 -21.89
CA VAL A 3 -55.57 48.68 -20.95
C VAL A 3 -54.44 49.53 -21.56
N ASN A 4 -54.73 50.82 -21.68
CA ASN A 4 -53.75 51.90 -21.63
C ASN A 4 -53.21 51.97 -20.18
N MET A 5 -52.05 51.40 -19.91
CA MET A 5 -51.31 51.61 -18.65
C MET A 5 -49.81 51.69 -18.97
N GLY A 6 -49.15 52.72 -18.46
CA GLY A 6 -47.72 52.68 -18.19
C GLY A 6 -46.80 53.56 -19.04
N LEU A 7 -47.15 54.82 -19.29
CA LEU A 7 -46.14 55.87 -19.62
C LEU A 7 -46.07 56.90 -18.48
N SER A 8 -46.03 56.41 -17.25
CA SER A 8 -45.98 57.24 -16.06
C SER A 8 -45.14 56.54 -15.01
N ASN A 9 -43.83 56.51 -15.27
CA ASN A 9 -42.73 56.51 -14.31
C ASN A 9 -41.42 56.37 -15.09
N LEU A 10 -41.12 57.32 -15.98
CA LEU A 10 -39.75 57.44 -16.49
C LEU A 10 -38.89 57.89 -15.31
N CYS A 11 -38.06 56.98 -14.83
CA CYS A 11 -37.00 57.25 -13.86
C CYS A 11 -36.19 58.49 -14.30
N ASP A 12 -35.89 59.34 -13.33
CA ASP A 12 -35.41 60.73 -13.38
C ASP A 12 -33.99 60.94 -13.99
N ASP A 13 -33.53 60.05 -14.87
CA ASP A 13 -32.17 60.08 -15.41
C ASP A 13 -32.17 60.11 -16.95
N GLN A 14 -32.42 61.31 -17.50
CA GLN A 14 -32.41 61.60 -18.94
C GLN A 14 -31.12 61.15 -19.64
N HIS A 15 -30.00 61.09 -18.92
CA HIS A 15 -28.71 60.69 -19.45
C HIS A 15 -28.64 59.19 -19.80
N LEU A 16 -29.31 58.34 -19.03
CA LEU A 16 -29.35 56.90 -19.26
C LEU A 16 -30.20 56.56 -20.48
N GLN A 17 -31.35 57.24 -20.62
CA GLN A 17 -32.25 57.10 -21.77
C GLN A 17 -31.56 57.53 -23.08
N TYR A 18 -30.81 58.63 -23.05
CA TYR A 18 -30.02 59.07 -24.20
C TYR A 18 -28.90 58.08 -24.56
N TRP A 19 -28.18 57.56 -23.57
CA TRP A 19 -27.11 56.57 -23.81
C TRP A 19 -27.63 55.24 -24.36
N LEU A 20 -28.77 54.75 -23.86
CA LEU A 20 -29.43 53.58 -24.42
C LEU A 20 -29.85 53.81 -25.87
N LYS A 21 -30.44 54.98 -26.17
CA LYS A 21 -30.81 55.33 -27.54
C LYS A 21 -29.59 55.44 -28.48
N GLU A 22 -28.47 55.97 -28.00
CA GLU A 22 -27.22 56.04 -28.76
C GLU A 22 -26.62 54.65 -29.03
N LEU A 23 -26.76 53.72 -28.08
CA LEU A 23 -26.25 52.35 -28.20
C LEU A 23 -27.09 51.48 -29.12
N PHE A 24 -28.42 51.64 -29.11
CA PHE A 24 -29.37 50.87 -29.93
C PHE A 24 -29.72 51.55 -31.27
N GLN A 25 -29.34 52.82 -31.47
CA GLN A 25 -29.55 53.60 -32.69
C GLN A 25 -31.01 53.59 -33.18
N ASP A 26 -31.33 52.70 -34.14
CA ASP A 26 -32.64 52.55 -34.79
C ASP A 26 -33.41 51.29 -34.33
N GLU A 27 -32.85 50.49 -33.41
CA GLU A 27 -33.52 49.30 -32.84
C GLU A 27 -34.30 49.65 -31.57
N ASP A 28 -35.45 48.98 -31.37
CA ASP A 28 -36.27 49.15 -30.18
C ASP A 28 -35.54 48.63 -28.93
N ILE A 29 -35.50 49.44 -27.87
CA ILE A 29 -34.84 49.09 -26.61
C ILE A 29 -35.59 47.90 -25.98
N PRO A 30 -34.92 46.77 -25.68
CA PRO A 30 -35.55 45.62 -25.05
C PRO A 30 -36.16 45.98 -23.69
N PRO A 31 -37.35 45.43 -23.33
CA PRO A 31 -37.94 45.68 -22.03
C PRO A 31 -37.04 45.12 -20.92
N PHE A 32 -36.73 45.93 -19.91
CA PHE A 32 -35.92 45.54 -18.76
C PHE A 32 -36.61 45.91 -17.45
N ASP A 33 -36.33 45.17 -16.39
CA ASP A 33 -36.91 45.42 -15.07
C ASP A 33 -36.29 46.67 -14.43
N GLU A 34 -37.10 47.70 -14.19
CA GLU A 34 -36.71 48.98 -13.57
C GLU A 34 -36.51 48.88 -12.05
N THR A 35 -35.96 47.75 -11.57
CA THR A 35 -35.63 47.60 -10.16
C THR A 35 -34.45 48.52 -9.81
N PRO A 36 -34.41 49.20 -8.63
CA PRO A 36 -33.33 50.12 -8.27
C PRO A 36 -31.91 49.54 -8.41
N ALA A 37 -31.76 48.23 -8.17
CA ALA A 37 -30.49 47.52 -8.37
C ALA A 37 -30.06 47.43 -9.84
N VAL A 38 -31.01 47.24 -10.76
CA VAL A 38 -30.77 47.18 -12.21
C VAL A 38 -30.44 48.56 -12.75
N MET A 39 -31.13 49.60 -12.28
CA MET A 39 -30.86 50.98 -12.66
C MET A 39 -29.47 51.46 -12.21
N GLU A 40 -29.06 51.10 -11.00
CA GLU A 40 -27.70 51.40 -10.50
C GLU A 40 -26.62 50.66 -11.31
N LEU A 41 -26.85 49.38 -11.63
CA LEU A 41 -25.96 48.61 -12.49
C LEU A 41 -25.85 49.21 -13.90
N LEU A 42 -26.97 49.66 -14.48
CA LEU A 42 -26.97 50.29 -15.81
C LEU A 42 -26.20 51.61 -15.82
N LYS A 43 -26.31 52.43 -14.76
CA LYS A 43 -25.51 53.65 -14.59
C LYS A 43 -24.01 53.34 -14.44
N GLN A 44 -23.66 52.30 -13.70
CA GLN A 44 -22.27 51.84 -13.59
C GLN A 44 -21.72 51.41 -14.94
N ILE A 45 -22.45 50.58 -15.69
CA ILE A 45 -22.06 50.14 -17.04
C ILE A 45 -21.91 51.34 -17.97
N MET A 46 -22.86 52.27 -17.97
CA MET A 46 -22.80 53.51 -18.76
C MET A 46 -21.56 54.34 -18.43
N SER A 47 -21.25 54.52 -17.14
CA SER A 47 -20.07 55.27 -16.71
C SER A 47 -18.75 54.60 -17.15
N ALA A 48 -18.68 53.27 -17.04
CA ALA A 48 -17.53 52.49 -17.45
C ALA A 48 -17.35 52.51 -18.98
N ASN A 49 -18.45 52.39 -19.73
CA ASN A 49 -18.43 52.47 -21.19
C ASN A 49 -18.01 53.87 -21.67
N LYS A 50 -18.57 54.94 -21.09
CA LYS A 50 -18.15 56.32 -21.41
C LYS A 50 -16.67 56.57 -21.12
N ALA A 51 -16.12 55.98 -20.05
CA ALA A 51 -14.70 56.06 -19.76
C ALA A 51 -13.87 55.33 -20.83
N ALA A 52 -14.24 54.09 -21.17
CA ALA A 52 -13.57 53.30 -22.20
C ALA A 52 -13.66 53.96 -23.58
N GLU A 53 -14.80 54.53 -23.93
CA GLU A 53 -15.04 55.25 -25.19
C GLU A 53 -14.21 56.54 -25.27
N LYS A 54 -14.07 57.27 -24.16
CA LYS A 54 -13.19 58.43 -24.10
C LYS A 54 -11.73 58.04 -24.38
N ASP A 55 -11.25 56.97 -23.77
CA ASP A 55 -9.89 56.47 -23.98
C ASP A 55 -9.69 55.98 -25.42
N ALA A 56 -10.64 55.21 -25.96
CA ALA A 56 -10.64 54.79 -27.35
C ALA A 56 -10.62 55.99 -28.31
N ASN A 57 -11.42 57.02 -28.05
CA ASN A 57 -11.45 58.25 -28.84
C ASN A 57 -10.13 59.03 -28.80
N VAL A 58 -9.41 59.02 -27.68
CA VAL A 58 -8.06 59.61 -27.61
C VAL A 58 -7.09 58.86 -28.53
N ILE A 59 -7.11 57.53 -28.49
CA ILE A 59 -6.26 56.68 -29.36
C ILE A 59 -6.60 56.93 -30.83
N VAL A 60 -7.89 56.91 -31.19
CA VAL A 60 -8.34 57.15 -32.58
C VAL A 60 -7.92 58.53 -33.07
N LYS A 61 -8.05 59.58 -32.23
CA LYS A 61 -7.59 60.93 -32.57
C LYS A 61 -6.08 60.99 -32.76
N ALA A 62 -5.31 60.34 -31.88
CA ALA A 62 -3.86 60.29 -31.97
C ALA A 62 -3.40 59.58 -33.26
N GLU A 63 -3.97 58.42 -33.57
CA GLU A 63 -3.68 57.67 -34.81
C GLU A 63 -4.07 58.47 -36.06
N LYS A 64 -5.22 59.15 -36.05
CA LYS A 64 -5.63 60.04 -37.17
C LYS A 64 -4.67 61.20 -37.37
N ASN A 65 -4.23 61.85 -36.28
CA ASN A 65 -3.25 62.93 -36.34
C ASN A 65 -1.89 62.42 -36.85
N MET A 66 -1.48 61.23 -36.41
CA MET A 66 -0.25 60.61 -36.86
C MET A 66 -0.30 60.29 -38.36
N LYS A 67 -1.41 59.70 -38.83
CA LYS A 67 -1.66 59.46 -40.26
C LYS A 67 -1.54 60.76 -41.07
N ASN A 68 -2.20 61.83 -40.65
CA ASN A 68 -2.13 63.12 -41.34
C ASN A 68 -0.69 63.68 -41.39
N CYS A 69 0.09 63.48 -40.33
CA CYS A 69 1.50 63.87 -40.28
C CYS A 69 2.33 63.08 -41.31
N TYR A 70 2.15 61.77 -41.38
CA TYR A 70 2.82 60.92 -42.38
C TYR A 70 2.39 61.25 -43.79
N ASP A 71 1.10 61.48 -44.05
CA ASP A 71 0.62 61.84 -45.38
C ASP A 71 1.25 63.14 -45.88
N LYS A 72 1.44 64.12 -44.99
CA LYS A 72 2.17 65.35 -45.31
C LYS A 72 3.64 65.07 -45.60
N LYS A 73 4.32 64.31 -44.73
CA LYS A 73 5.74 63.97 -44.88
C LYS A 73 6.02 63.15 -46.14
N THR A 74 5.13 62.23 -46.51
CA THR A 74 5.23 61.45 -47.74
C THR A 74 5.13 62.35 -48.98
N LYS A 75 4.21 63.32 -48.99
CA LYS A 75 4.11 64.30 -50.09
C LYS A 75 5.37 65.16 -50.19
N ASP A 76 5.89 65.63 -49.06
CA ASP A 76 7.12 66.43 -49.01
C ASP A 76 8.33 65.62 -49.52
N LEU A 77 8.41 64.33 -49.18
CA LEU A 77 9.46 63.42 -49.65
C LEU A 77 9.32 63.07 -51.14
N GLN A 78 8.09 62.85 -51.64
CA GLN A 78 7.85 62.61 -53.07
C GLN A 78 8.33 63.78 -53.92
N LEU A 79 8.01 65.03 -53.50
CA LEU A 79 8.49 66.24 -54.17
C LEU A 79 10.03 66.33 -54.18
N LEU A 80 10.68 65.88 -53.10
CA LEU A 80 12.14 65.87 -53.00
C LEU A 80 12.77 64.77 -53.88
N THR A 81 12.17 63.57 -53.92
CA THR A 81 12.63 62.46 -54.77
C THR A 81 12.41 62.75 -56.25
N ASP A 82 11.33 63.44 -56.63
CA ASP A 82 11.09 63.87 -58.01
C ASP A 82 12.12 64.93 -58.46
N PHE A 83 12.63 65.73 -57.53
CA PHE A 83 13.66 66.74 -57.79
C PHE A 83 15.09 66.18 -57.78
N ILE A 84 15.34 65.12 -56.99
CA ILE A 84 16.65 64.49 -56.84
C ILE A 84 16.64 63.14 -57.56
N GLN A 85 17.27 63.06 -58.73
CA GLN A 85 17.53 61.76 -59.37
C GLN A 85 18.53 60.96 -58.53
N LEU A 86 18.03 60.06 -57.68
CA LEU A 86 18.85 59.13 -56.92
C LEU A 86 19.57 58.16 -57.87
N SER A 87 20.82 57.82 -57.55
CA SER A 87 21.55 56.79 -58.29
C SER A 87 20.88 55.43 -58.12
N ALA A 88 21.02 54.56 -59.13
CA ALA A 88 20.44 53.21 -59.10
C ALA A 88 20.86 52.40 -57.85
N GLU A 89 22.10 52.57 -57.40
CA GLU A 89 22.61 51.92 -56.19
C GLU A 89 21.93 52.44 -54.90
N THR A 90 21.62 53.73 -54.84
CA THR A 90 20.93 54.31 -53.68
C THR A 90 19.49 53.81 -53.61
N ASN A 91 18.81 53.70 -54.75
CA ASN A 91 17.45 53.15 -54.82
C ASN A 91 17.38 51.69 -54.34
N ASP A 92 18.30 50.83 -54.80
CA ASP A 92 18.38 49.44 -54.37
C ASP A 92 18.62 49.31 -52.84
N ARG A 93 19.46 50.16 -52.26
CA ARG A 93 19.68 50.18 -50.80
C ARG A 93 18.44 50.62 -50.03
N VAL A 94 17.72 51.63 -50.51
CA VAL A 94 16.47 52.11 -49.89
C VAL A 94 15.37 51.06 -49.98
N GLU A 95 15.24 50.35 -51.09
CA GLU A 95 14.29 49.24 -51.26
C GLU A 95 14.59 48.08 -50.31
N LYS A 96 15.88 47.71 -50.17
CA LYS A 96 16.32 46.71 -49.19
C LYS A 96 16.01 47.14 -47.75
N LEU A 97 16.22 48.40 -47.40
CA LEU A 97 15.86 48.94 -46.08
C LEU A 97 14.35 48.93 -45.84
N ALA A 98 13.55 49.30 -46.85
CA ALA A 98 12.09 49.26 -46.77
C ALA A 98 11.58 47.82 -46.56
N SER A 99 12.09 46.86 -47.34
CA SER A 99 11.73 45.44 -47.18
C SER A 99 12.18 44.87 -45.82
N LEU A 100 13.31 45.34 -45.27
CA LEU A 100 13.76 44.96 -43.93
C LEU A 100 12.82 45.54 -42.85
N ALA A 101 12.42 46.81 -42.97
CA ALA A 101 11.47 47.44 -42.07
C ALA A 101 10.12 46.72 -42.09
N GLU A 102 9.64 46.31 -43.26
CA GLU A 102 8.40 45.54 -43.43
C GLU A 102 8.49 44.16 -42.74
N LYS A 103 9.60 43.44 -42.96
CA LYS A 103 9.85 42.14 -42.29
C LYS A 103 9.89 42.27 -40.76
N MET A 104 10.48 43.35 -40.26
CA MET A 104 10.52 43.69 -38.84
C MET A 104 9.23 44.33 -38.32
N LYS A 105 8.25 44.61 -39.19
CA LYS A 105 6.98 45.29 -38.89
C LYS A 105 7.16 46.62 -38.17
N LEU A 106 8.16 47.40 -38.59
CA LEU A 106 8.44 48.72 -37.99
C LEU A 106 7.40 49.74 -38.44
N LYS A 107 6.91 50.56 -37.50
CA LYS A 107 5.95 51.65 -37.78
C LYS A 107 6.59 52.81 -38.55
N GLU A 108 7.85 53.12 -38.25
CA GLU A 108 8.64 54.11 -38.98
C GLU A 108 10.04 53.57 -39.28
N PRO A 109 10.57 53.76 -40.50
CA PRO A 109 11.95 53.40 -40.85
C PRO A 109 12.92 54.46 -40.31
N SER A 110 13.01 54.58 -38.99
CA SER A 110 14.01 55.40 -38.29
C SER A 110 15.14 54.51 -37.75
N LEU A 111 16.35 55.04 -37.65
CA LEU A 111 17.51 54.29 -37.14
C LEU A 111 17.22 53.69 -35.74
N THR A 112 16.58 54.46 -34.86
CA THR A 112 16.20 54.01 -33.52
C THR A 112 15.24 52.83 -33.56
N ASN A 113 14.24 52.85 -34.45
CA ASN A 113 13.29 51.75 -34.60
C ASN A 113 13.94 50.50 -35.20
N PHE A 114 14.89 50.67 -36.13
CA PHE A 114 15.68 49.54 -36.63
C PHE A 114 16.53 48.90 -35.52
N LEU A 115 17.22 49.72 -34.72
CA LEU A 115 18.01 49.23 -33.59
C LEU A 115 17.13 48.51 -32.56
N LEU A 116 15.97 49.07 -32.25
CA LEU A 116 15.00 48.45 -31.34
C LEU A 116 14.49 47.12 -31.91
N GLY A 117 14.10 47.09 -33.19
CA GLY A 117 13.63 45.88 -33.87
C GLY A 117 14.69 44.77 -33.93
N MET A 118 15.97 45.13 -34.09
CA MET A 118 17.09 44.18 -34.00
C MET A 118 17.21 43.58 -32.60
N VAL A 119 17.19 44.42 -31.55
CA VAL A 119 17.27 43.97 -30.16
C VAL A 119 16.05 43.11 -29.79
N GLU A 120 14.86 43.47 -30.25
CA GLU A 120 13.64 42.68 -30.05
C GLU A 120 13.72 41.31 -30.76
N ALA A 121 14.26 41.26 -31.97
CA ALA A 121 14.46 40.02 -32.72
C ALA A 121 15.47 39.10 -32.00
N GLU A 122 16.59 39.66 -31.55
CA GLU A 122 17.62 38.94 -30.78
C GLU A 122 17.06 38.43 -29.45
N ASN A 123 16.36 39.27 -28.68
CA ASN A 123 15.72 38.87 -27.43
C ASN A 123 14.69 37.76 -27.65
N ARG A 124 13.91 37.82 -28.74
CA ARG A 124 12.94 36.78 -29.09
C ARG A 124 13.63 35.46 -29.40
N GLU A 125 14.76 35.49 -30.12
CA GLU A 125 15.55 34.30 -30.41
C GLU A 125 16.16 33.71 -29.14
N MET A 126 16.73 34.54 -28.26
CA MET A 126 17.28 34.13 -26.98
C MET A 126 16.23 33.49 -26.07
N LEU A 127 15.04 34.11 -25.97
CA LEU A 127 13.93 33.56 -25.19
C LEU A 127 13.44 32.21 -25.76
N LYS A 128 13.46 32.06 -27.10
CA LYS A 128 13.14 30.79 -27.74
C LYS A 128 14.17 29.72 -27.40
N LYS A 129 15.47 30.03 -27.51
CA LYS A 129 16.56 29.11 -27.14
C LYS A 129 16.48 28.70 -25.67
N GLU A 130 16.19 29.65 -24.78
CA GLU A 130 15.99 29.36 -23.35
C GLU A 130 14.82 28.40 -23.14
N LYS A 131 13.66 28.68 -23.74
CA LYS A 131 12.49 27.78 -23.69
C LYS A 131 12.80 26.39 -24.21
N ASP A 132 13.52 26.30 -25.33
CA ASP A 132 13.91 25.03 -25.94
C ASP A 132 14.87 24.26 -25.01
N LEU A 133 15.85 24.94 -24.39
CA LEU A 133 16.75 24.33 -23.41
C LEU A 133 16.00 23.81 -22.19
N VAL A 134 15.08 24.61 -21.63
CA VAL A 134 14.25 24.20 -20.49
C VAL A 134 13.39 23.01 -20.85
N SER A 135 12.73 23.02 -22.02
CA SER A 135 11.89 21.92 -22.50
C SER A 135 12.70 20.63 -22.71
N ASN A 136 13.88 20.74 -23.32
CA ASN A 136 14.79 19.62 -23.53
C ASN A 136 15.28 19.03 -22.20
N HIS A 137 15.62 19.89 -21.23
CA HIS A 137 16.00 19.45 -19.90
C HIS A 137 14.87 18.70 -19.19
N HIS A 138 13.64 19.24 -19.22
CA HIS A 138 12.47 18.57 -18.66
C HIS A 138 12.22 17.22 -19.31
N THR A 139 12.30 17.15 -20.64
CA THR A 139 12.14 15.90 -21.40
C THR A 139 13.20 14.87 -21.00
N LEU A 140 14.46 15.27 -20.83
CA LEU A 140 15.54 14.39 -20.38
C LEU A 140 15.28 13.86 -18.96
N VAL A 141 14.91 14.74 -18.02
CA VAL A 141 14.64 14.37 -16.62
C VAL A 141 13.44 13.43 -16.53
N LEU A 142 12.36 13.73 -17.24
CA LEU A 142 11.18 12.88 -17.30
C LEU A 142 11.50 11.53 -17.95
N GLY A 143 12.29 11.51 -19.04
CA GLY A 143 12.75 10.27 -19.67
C GLY A 143 13.53 9.37 -18.70
N LYS A 144 14.44 9.95 -17.90
CA LYS A 144 15.17 9.20 -16.86
C LYS A 144 14.23 8.61 -15.81
N LYS A 145 13.32 9.42 -15.26
CA LYS A 145 12.33 8.98 -14.27
C LYS A 145 11.43 7.87 -14.82
N ILE A 146 10.96 8.01 -16.06
CA ILE A 146 10.15 6.98 -16.73
C ILE A 146 10.96 5.68 -16.85
N GLY A 147 12.22 5.75 -17.23
CA GLY A 147 13.10 4.57 -17.30
C GLY A 147 13.29 3.87 -15.94
N GLU A 148 13.43 4.63 -14.85
CA GLU A 148 13.51 4.08 -13.50
C GLU A 148 12.19 3.41 -13.07
N VAL A 149 11.06 4.07 -13.31
CA VAL A 149 9.73 3.53 -13.02
C VAL A 149 9.46 2.26 -13.83
N MET A 150 9.85 2.21 -15.11
CA MET A 150 9.73 1.02 -15.94
C MET A 150 10.52 -0.16 -15.36
N LYS A 151 11.75 0.06 -14.88
CA LYS A 151 12.55 -1.00 -14.22
C LYS A 151 11.87 -1.53 -12.96
N ILE A 152 11.30 -0.63 -12.15
CA ILE A 152 10.55 -1.01 -10.94
C ILE A 152 9.30 -1.80 -11.31
N ASN A 153 8.56 -1.36 -12.32
CA ASN A 153 7.36 -2.04 -12.80
C ASN A 153 7.66 -3.46 -13.30
N GLU A 154 8.74 -3.64 -14.06
CA GLU A 154 9.16 -4.97 -14.51
C GLU A 154 9.62 -5.86 -13.35
N LYS A 155 10.26 -5.30 -12.32
CA LYS A 155 10.55 -6.04 -11.09
C LYS A 155 9.26 -6.48 -10.39
N LEU A 156 8.31 -5.57 -10.24
CA LEU A 156 7.03 -5.84 -9.58
C LEU A 156 6.24 -6.94 -10.32
N LYS A 157 6.18 -6.89 -11.64
CA LYS A 157 5.56 -7.95 -12.46
C LYS A 157 6.22 -9.33 -12.22
N ARG A 158 7.55 -9.39 -12.16
CA ARG A 158 8.26 -10.64 -11.85
C ARG A 158 7.96 -11.14 -10.45
N ASP A 159 7.94 -10.24 -9.47
CA ASP A 159 7.64 -10.58 -8.08
C ASP A 159 6.20 -11.08 -7.92
N LEU A 160 5.25 -10.46 -8.62
CA LEU A 160 3.85 -10.87 -8.66
C LEU A 160 3.71 -12.28 -9.26
N LYS A 161 4.33 -12.56 -10.40
CA LYS A 161 4.33 -13.90 -11.02
C LYS A 161 4.95 -14.97 -10.11
N ARG A 162 6.00 -14.61 -9.35
CA ARG A 162 6.60 -15.51 -8.35
C ARG A 162 5.62 -15.79 -7.21
N LEU A 163 4.95 -14.77 -6.69
CA LEU A 163 3.94 -14.90 -5.63
C LEU A 163 2.76 -15.76 -6.09
N GLU A 164 2.24 -15.56 -7.29
CA GLU A 164 1.18 -16.40 -7.87
C GLU A 164 1.60 -17.88 -7.92
N GLY A 165 2.85 -18.15 -8.31
CA GLY A 165 3.42 -19.50 -8.28
C GLY A 165 3.48 -20.10 -6.88
N THR A 166 3.90 -19.31 -5.88
CA THR A 166 3.94 -19.75 -4.48
C THR A 166 2.55 -20.02 -3.92
N VAL A 167 1.58 -19.15 -4.21
CA VAL A 167 0.18 -19.32 -3.79
C VAL A 167 -0.37 -20.63 -4.35
N LYS A 168 -0.18 -20.90 -5.64
CA LYS A 168 -0.64 -22.15 -6.26
C LYS A 168 -0.05 -23.40 -5.63
N ILE A 169 1.23 -23.37 -5.24
CA ILE A 169 1.87 -24.48 -4.52
C ILE A 169 1.25 -24.64 -3.13
N GLN A 170 1.02 -23.54 -2.41
CA GLN A 170 0.40 -23.58 -1.09
C GLN A 170 -1.05 -24.07 -1.14
N GLU A 171 -1.83 -23.68 -2.14
CA GLU A 171 -3.19 -24.18 -2.36
C GLU A 171 -3.19 -25.70 -2.56
N ASN A 172 -2.30 -26.23 -3.39
CA ASN A 172 -2.17 -27.67 -3.59
C ASN A 172 -1.78 -28.40 -2.31
N LEU A 173 -0.79 -27.89 -1.56
CA LEU A 173 -0.37 -28.47 -0.28
C LEU A 173 -1.51 -28.40 0.76
N HIS A 174 -2.25 -27.31 0.79
CA HIS A 174 -3.40 -27.15 1.67
C HIS A 174 -4.49 -28.17 1.34
N SER A 175 -4.83 -28.34 0.06
CA SER A 175 -5.78 -29.35 -0.40
C SER A 175 -5.35 -30.76 0.02
N GLU A 176 -4.09 -31.11 -0.19
CA GLU A 176 -3.56 -32.42 0.21
C GLU A 176 -3.65 -32.63 1.74
N LYS A 177 -3.37 -31.59 2.52
CA LYS A 177 -3.50 -31.65 3.99
C LYS A 177 -4.94 -31.79 4.43
N VAL A 178 -5.88 -31.11 3.78
CA VAL A 178 -7.31 -31.26 4.04
C VAL A 178 -7.76 -32.70 3.76
N ASP A 179 -7.33 -33.29 2.64
CA ASP A 179 -7.65 -34.68 2.30
C ASP A 179 -7.05 -35.67 3.30
N GLN A 180 -5.81 -35.45 3.75
CA GLN A 180 -5.16 -36.26 4.79
C GLN A 180 -5.93 -36.19 6.11
N ILE A 181 -6.36 -34.99 6.52
CA ILE A 181 -7.15 -34.79 7.74
C ILE A 181 -8.50 -35.50 7.63
N ALA A 182 -9.19 -35.38 6.49
CA ALA A 182 -10.46 -36.06 6.24
C ALA A 182 -10.31 -37.60 6.30
N HIS A 183 -9.24 -38.14 5.71
CA HIS A 183 -8.93 -39.56 5.78
C HIS A 183 -8.66 -40.01 7.23
N CYS A 184 -7.85 -39.27 7.98
CA CYS A 184 -7.58 -39.56 9.38
C CYS A 184 -8.86 -39.53 10.23
N ALA A 185 -9.72 -38.53 10.04
CA ALA A 185 -11.00 -38.44 10.73
C ALA A 185 -11.88 -39.66 10.45
N LYS A 186 -11.98 -40.10 9.19
CA LYS A 186 -12.70 -41.33 8.82
C LYS A 186 -12.11 -42.57 9.51
N LYS A 187 -10.79 -42.70 9.56
CA LYS A 187 -10.12 -43.81 10.25
C LYS A 187 -10.37 -43.80 11.76
N THR A 188 -10.39 -42.62 12.37
CA THR A 188 -10.73 -42.46 13.79
C THR A 188 -12.14 -42.97 14.08
N GLU A 189 -13.13 -42.62 13.24
CA GLU A 189 -14.50 -43.12 13.40
C GLU A 189 -14.60 -44.64 13.17
N GLU A 190 -13.89 -45.19 12.18
CA GLU A 190 -13.78 -46.65 11.98
C GLU A 190 -13.21 -47.36 13.21
N PHE A 191 -12.15 -46.80 13.83
CA PHE A 191 -11.55 -47.38 15.03
C PHE A 191 -12.45 -47.25 16.25
N LYS A 192 -13.13 -46.12 16.45
CA LYS A 192 -14.13 -45.96 17.52
C LYS A 192 -15.24 -47.01 17.38
N ALA A 193 -15.79 -47.20 16.18
CA ALA A 193 -16.81 -48.22 15.94
C ALA A 193 -16.30 -49.63 16.25
N LYS A 194 -15.06 -49.97 15.86
CA LYS A 194 -14.43 -51.26 16.19
C LYS A 194 -14.19 -51.45 17.68
N ILE A 195 -13.77 -50.41 18.40
CA ILE A 195 -13.58 -50.44 19.86
C ILE A 195 -14.92 -50.73 20.53
N ILE A 196 -15.96 -49.96 20.22
CA ILE A 196 -17.31 -50.15 20.78
C ILE A 196 -17.82 -51.57 20.49
N ALA A 197 -17.62 -52.09 19.27
CA ALA A 197 -18.04 -53.44 18.92
C ALA A 197 -17.29 -54.51 19.75
N ARG A 198 -15.98 -54.35 19.94
CA ARG A 198 -15.17 -55.28 20.75
C ARG A 198 -15.47 -55.17 22.24
N GLU A 199 -15.72 -53.98 22.75
CA GLU A 199 -16.15 -53.76 24.14
C GLU A 199 -17.48 -54.45 24.42
N LYS A 200 -18.45 -54.38 23.48
CA LYS A 200 -19.70 -55.14 23.59
C LYS A 200 -19.46 -56.65 23.64
N ILE A 201 -18.54 -57.17 22.82
CA ILE A 201 -18.17 -58.60 22.87
C ILE A 201 -17.52 -58.94 24.20
N LEU A 202 -16.56 -58.14 24.69
CA LEU A 202 -15.89 -58.34 25.98
C LEU A 202 -16.90 -58.39 27.12
N HIS A 203 -17.85 -57.45 27.13
CA HIS A 203 -18.91 -57.40 28.12
C HIS A 203 -19.84 -58.63 28.02
N GLY A 204 -20.19 -59.07 26.82
CA GLY A 204 -20.99 -60.29 26.61
C GLY A 204 -20.31 -61.58 27.07
N VAL A 205 -18.98 -61.63 27.05
CA VAL A 205 -18.17 -62.76 27.57
C VAL A 205 -17.89 -62.60 29.07
N ASN A 206 -18.45 -61.58 29.72
CA ASN A 206 -18.26 -61.27 31.14
C ASN A 206 -16.77 -61.13 31.52
N TYR A 207 -15.99 -60.55 30.60
CA TYR A 207 -14.55 -60.36 30.79
C TYR A 207 -14.30 -59.36 31.93
N ALA A 208 -13.79 -59.86 33.06
CA ALA A 208 -13.41 -59.03 34.19
C ALA A 208 -12.05 -58.38 33.96
N ASP A 209 -11.88 -57.13 34.41
CA ASP A 209 -10.60 -56.40 34.33
C ASP A 209 -9.44 -57.15 35.02
N SER A 210 -9.74 -58.09 35.91
CA SER A 210 -8.76 -59.00 36.54
C SER A 210 -8.03 -59.91 35.57
N PHE A 211 -8.55 -60.11 34.35
CA PHE A 211 -7.93 -60.91 33.30
C PHE A 211 -7.06 -60.07 32.34
N ARG A 212 -6.94 -58.76 32.56
CA ARG A 212 -5.98 -57.95 31.80
C ARG A 212 -4.56 -58.47 31.99
N HIS A 213 -3.78 -58.41 30.91
CA HIS A 213 -2.39 -58.88 30.92
C HIS A 213 -1.56 -58.21 32.01
N SER A 214 -1.70 -56.89 32.22
CA SER A 214 -1.00 -56.17 33.29
C SER A 214 -1.30 -56.76 34.67
N THR A 215 -2.57 -56.98 34.98
CA THR A 215 -3.01 -57.54 36.27
C THR A 215 -2.62 -59.01 36.44
N LEU A 216 -2.61 -59.79 35.36
CA LEU A 216 -2.09 -61.16 35.36
C LEU A 216 -0.59 -61.21 35.63
N VAL A 217 0.18 -60.31 35.02
CA VAL A 217 1.63 -60.18 35.25
C VAL A 217 1.90 -59.76 36.69
N GLU A 218 1.23 -58.73 37.19
CA GLU A 218 1.34 -58.29 38.60
C GLU A 218 1.03 -59.43 39.58
N LYS A 219 -0.03 -60.22 39.32
CA LYS A 219 -0.37 -61.38 40.15
C LYS A 219 0.67 -62.48 40.05
N ALA A 220 1.20 -62.77 38.87
CA ALA A 220 2.24 -63.77 38.67
C ALA A 220 3.54 -63.38 39.39
N GLU A 221 3.92 -62.10 39.32
CA GLU A 221 5.06 -61.55 40.06
C GLU A 221 4.85 -61.65 41.58
N ALA A 222 3.64 -61.34 42.06
CA ALA A 222 3.28 -61.47 43.47
C ALA A 222 3.33 -62.93 43.96
N ILE A 223 2.87 -63.88 43.14
CA ILE A 223 2.95 -65.32 43.43
C ILE A 223 4.42 -65.75 43.52
N LYS A 224 5.25 -65.37 42.55
CA LYS A 224 6.68 -65.71 42.54
C LYS A 224 7.39 -65.20 43.80
N LYS A 225 7.10 -63.96 44.19
CA LYS A 225 7.62 -63.39 45.45
C LYS A 225 7.17 -64.20 46.67
N LYS A 226 5.90 -64.62 46.71
CA LYS A 226 5.38 -65.45 47.80
C LYS A 226 6.00 -66.85 47.82
N GLU A 227 6.26 -67.45 46.66
CA GLU A 227 6.97 -68.72 46.55
C GLU A 227 8.40 -68.63 47.08
N GLU A 228 9.11 -67.53 46.80
CA GLU A 228 10.44 -67.25 47.37
C GLU A 228 10.38 -67.13 48.90
N GLU A 229 9.42 -66.38 49.46
CA GLU A 229 9.19 -66.28 50.91
C GLU A 229 8.88 -67.64 51.56
N VAL A 230 8.07 -68.47 50.90
CA VAL A 230 7.74 -69.83 51.37
C VAL A 230 8.98 -70.72 51.34
N LYS A 231 9.79 -70.66 50.29
CA LYS A 231 11.03 -71.44 50.17
C LYS A 231 12.02 -71.08 51.28
N GLU A 232 12.18 -69.79 51.57
CA GLU A 232 13.03 -69.31 52.66
C GLU A 232 12.52 -69.80 54.02
N ARG A 233 11.22 -69.67 54.29
CA ARG A 233 10.60 -70.15 55.54
C ARG A 233 10.72 -71.66 55.70
N LYS A 234 10.53 -72.43 54.62
CA LYS A 234 10.69 -73.88 54.65
C LYS A 234 12.13 -74.28 54.98
N SER A 235 13.12 -73.63 54.38
CA SER A 235 14.54 -73.83 54.73
C SER A 235 14.84 -73.51 56.20
N LYS A 236 14.22 -72.46 56.76
CA LYS A 236 14.33 -72.14 58.20
C LYS A 236 13.71 -73.25 59.08
N VAL A 237 12.55 -73.77 58.72
CA VAL A 237 11.90 -74.87 59.46
C VAL A 237 12.73 -76.15 59.42
N GLU A 238 13.23 -76.53 58.25
CA GLU A 238 14.13 -77.68 58.08
C GLU A 238 15.40 -77.54 58.94
N ALA A 239 15.95 -76.31 59.04
CA ALA A 239 17.07 -76.04 59.95
C ALA A 239 16.71 -76.21 61.43
N TYR A 240 15.50 -75.80 61.85
CA TYR A 240 15.03 -76.01 63.23
C TYR A 240 14.77 -77.49 63.55
N GLU A 241 14.25 -78.27 62.62
CA GLU A 241 14.06 -79.72 62.78
C GLU A 241 15.41 -80.46 62.90
N GLY A 242 16.43 -80.04 62.14
CA GLY A 242 17.79 -80.58 62.26
C GLY A 242 18.43 -80.34 63.63
N ILE A 243 18.10 -79.23 64.30
CA ILE A 243 18.57 -78.95 65.67
C ILE A 243 17.92 -79.90 66.68
N SER A 244 16.66 -80.29 66.49
CA SER A 244 15.97 -81.24 67.39
C SER A 244 16.63 -82.62 67.39
N SER A 245 17.10 -83.10 66.23
CA SER A 245 17.86 -84.36 66.14
C SER A 245 19.24 -84.27 66.82
N SER A 246 19.88 -83.10 66.77
CA SER A 246 21.15 -82.85 67.46
C SER A 246 20.95 -82.77 68.99
N TYR A 247 19.83 -82.19 69.45
CA TYR A 247 19.48 -82.15 70.88
C TYR A 247 19.23 -83.55 71.46
N THR A 248 18.50 -84.42 70.73
CA THR A 248 18.29 -85.81 71.18
C THR A 248 19.58 -86.62 71.21
N SER A 249 20.50 -86.39 70.25
CA SER A 249 21.82 -87.02 70.25
C SER A 249 22.70 -86.53 71.41
N ALA A 250 22.68 -85.22 71.69
CA ALA A 250 23.40 -84.64 72.81
C ALA A 250 22.86 -85.11 74.18
N LEU A 251 21.54 -85.29 74.31
CA LEU A 251 20.93 -85.90 75.49
C LEU A 251 21.34 -87.36 75.70
N GLN A 252 21.45 -88.13 74.61
CA GLN A 252 21.95 -89.50 74.68
C GLN A 252 23.42 -89.56 75.12
N ASP A 253 24.28 -88.69 74.57
CA ASP A 253 25.69 -88.59 74.99
C ASP A 253 25.84 -88.15 76.45
N ILE A 254 25.02 -87.21 76.94
CA ILE A 254 25.01 -86.80 78.35
C ILE A 254 24.64 -87.96 79.26
N ASN A 255 23.60 -88.74 78.93
CA ASN A 255 23.20 -89.91 79.70
C ASN A 255 24.28 -91.00 79.72
N LEU A 256 24.97 -91.20 78.58
CA LEU A 256 26.07 -92.16 78.47
C LEU A 256 27.24 -91.74 79.36
N LYS A 257 27.61 -90.45 79.33
CA LYS A 257 28.66 -89.90 80.19
C LYS A 257 28.30 -89.92 81.67
N GLN A 258 27.04 -89.69 82.04
CA GLN A 258 26.59 -89.86 83.42
C GLN A 258 26.71 -91.31 83.90
N LYS A 259 26.44 -92.27 83.02
CA LYS A 259 26.59 -93.70 83.34
C LYS A 259 28.05 -94.10 83.51
N GLU A 260 28.94 -93.64 82.63
CA GLU A 260 30.39 -93.83 82.77
C GLU A 260 30.93 -93.19 84.07
N LEU A 261 30.39 -92.03 84.48
CA LEU A 261 30.78 -91.34 85.70
C LEU A 261 30.37 -92.14 86.95
N LEU A 262 29.17 -92.72 86.97
CA LEU A 262 28.71 -93.61 88.05
C LEU A 262 29.57 -94.88 88.14
N GLU A 263 29.95 -95.48 87.01
CA GLU A 263 30.84 -96.64 87.00
C GLU A 263 32.24 -96.30 87.55
N LEU A 264 32.80 -95.14 87.20
CA LEU A 264 34.06 -94.63 87.74
C LEU A 264 33.96 -94.29 89.24
N GLU A 265 32.84 -93.72 89.69
CA GLU A 265 32.58 -93.47 91.11
C GLU A 265 32.48 -94.80 91.90
N GLU A 266 31.82 -95.82 91.37
CA GLU A 266 31.79 -97.16 91.96
C GLU A 266 33.19 -97.82 92.00
N GLU A 267 34.03 -97.60 90.99
CA GLU A 267 35.40 -98.12 90.95
C GLU A 267 36.32 -97.39 91.94
N ILE A 268 36.18 -96.07 92.09
CA ILE A 268 36.86 -95.29 93.14
C ILE A 268 36.41 -95.73 94.53
N GLN A 269 35.11 -95.99 94.71
CA GLN A 269 34.57 -96.48 95.98
C GLN A 269 35.17 -97.85 96.36
N LYS A 270 35.32 -98.76 95.39
CA LYS A 270 35.98 -100.07 95.59
C LYS A 270 37.48 -99.98 95.91
N LEU A 271 38.16 -98.94 95.43
CA LEU A 271 39.58 -98.69 95.72
C LEU A 271 39.82 -98.01 97.09
N LEU A 272 38.79 -97.42 97.69
CA LEU A 272 38.88 -96.80 99.02
C LEU A 272 38.52 -97.75 100.18
N GLU A 273 38.02 -98.95 99.88
CA GLU A 273 37.61 -99.97 100.87
C GLU A 273 38.59 -101.18 100.99
N ASN A 274 39.81 -101.10 100.44
CA ASN A 274 40.91 -102.05 100.70
C ASN A 274 42.26 -101.36 100.93
#